data_AF-A0A8I1XKI5-F1
#
_entry.id   AF-A0A8I1XKI5-F1
#
_cell.length_a   1.000
_cell.length_b   1.000
_cell.length_c   1.000
_cell.angle_alpha   90.00
_cell.angle_beta   90.00
_cell.angle_gamma   90.00
#
_symmetry.space_group_name_H-M   'P 1'
#
loop_
_entity.id
_entity.type
_entity.pdbx_description
1 polymer ?
#
loop_
_entity_poly.entity_id
_entity_poly.type
_entity_poly.pdbx_seq_one_letter_code
_entity_poly.pdbx_strand_id
1 'polypeptide(L)'
;MLRPVTLARRIKLSLFLAAGGKDERAPIEHTKWMERALKGAGVPAESLYFPKKGHGFYTAPHRRGSPTRVLAFLSRQAGGSTAKPVAAVSSGSARMTRVVR
;
A
#
# COMPACT_ATOMS: atom_id res chain seq x y z
N MET A 1 21.46 0.04 22.01
CA MET A 1 20.56 0.84 21.15
C MET A 1 19.36 -0.02 20.74
N LEU A 2 18.13 0.49 20.87
CA LEU A 2 16.89 -0.27 20.61
C LEU A 2 16.63 -0.38 19.10
N ARG A 3 16.34 -1.59 18.59
CA ARG A 3 15.98 -1.81 17.17
C ARG A 3 14.59 -2.47 17.09
N PRO A 4 13.65 -1.96 16.28
CA PRO A 4 12.30 -2.54 16.18
C PRO A 4 12.30 -4.04 15.83
N VAL A 5 13.20 -4.47 14.94
CA VAL A 5 13.30 -5.88 14.52
C VAL A 5 13.58 -6.85 15.67
N THR A 6 14.33 -6.43 16.69
CA THR A 6 14.63 -7.27 17.85
C THR A 6 13.45 -7.39 18.82
N LEU A 7 12.37 -6.64 18.58
CA LEU A 7 11.16 -6.63 19.40
C LEU A 7 9.95 -7.26 18.70
N ALA A 8 10.13 -7.92 17.54
CA ALA A 8 9.02 -8.47 16.76
C ALA A 8 8.08 -9.38 17.58
N ARG A 9 8.61 -10.17 18.51
CA ARG A 9 7.81 -11.03 19.43
C ARG A 9 6.88 -10.27 20.37
N ARG A 10 7.08 -8.95 20.55
CA ARG A 10 6.19 -8.11 21.37
C ARG A 10 4.98 -7.60 20.59
N ILE A 11 4.98 -7.74 19.27
CA ILE A 11 3.89 -7.30 18.41
C ILE A 11 2.78 -8.35 18.41
N LYS A 12 1.56 -7.91 18.68
CA LYS A 12 0.38 -8.79 18.84
C LYS A 12 -0.69 -8.58 17.76
N LEU A 13 -0.50 -7.59 16.89
CA LEU A 13 -1.43 -7.22 15.84
C LEU A 13 -0.82 -7.54 14.48
N SER A 14 -1.68 -7.79 13.49
CA SER A 14 -1.25 -7.92 12.11
C SER A 14 -0.61 -6.62 11.64
N LEU A 15 0.46 -6.72 10.85
CA LEU A 15 1.13 -5.55 10.30
C LEU A 15 1.04 -5.49 8.78
N PHE A 16 0.99 -4.27 8.25
CA PHE A 16 1.17 -3.99 6.83
C PHE A 16 2.50 -3.27 6.64
N LEU A 17 3.41 -3.88 5.89
CA LEU A 17 4.74 -3.38 5.59
C LEU A 17 4.79 -2.87 4.14
N ALA A 18 5.32 -1.67 3.91
CA ALA A 18 5.48 -1.13 2.57
C ALA A 18 6.86 -0.52 2.38
N ALA A 19 7.54 -0.83 1.27
CA ALA A 19 8.90 -0.35 1.02
C ALA A 19 9.20 -0.12 -0.47
N GLY A 20 10.02 0.91 -0.72
CA GLY A 20 10.65 1.15 -2.02
C GLY A 20 11.96 0.36 -2.14
N GLY A 21 12.17 -0.32 -3.26
CA GLY A 21 13.39 -1.12 -3.48
C GLY A 21 14.66 -0.30 -3.74
N LYS A 22 14.54 0.99 -4.02
CA LYS A 22 15.65 1.95 -4.21
C LYS A 22 15.65 3.04 -3.14
N ASP A 23 15.00 2.82 -1.98
CA ASP A 23 14.98 3.80 -0.90
C ASP A 23 16.35 3.83 -0.20
N GLU A 24 17.08 4.92 -0.38
CA GLU A 24 18.38 5.14 0.27
C GLU A 24 18.24 5.71 1.70
N ARG A 25 17.09 6.32 2.02
CA ARG A 25 16.80 6.88 3.35
C ARG A 25 16.37 5.79 4.33
N ALA A 26 15.58 4.84 3.85
CA ALA A 26 15.15 3.66 4.60
C ALA A 26 15.38 2.41 3.72
N PRO A 27 16.61 1.85 3.71
CA PRO A 27 16.94 0.69 2.91
C PRO A 27 15.94 -0.47 3.07
N ILE A 28 15.55 -1.08 1.94
CA ILE A 28 14.55 -2.15 1.88
C ILE A 28 14.86 -3.34 2.81
N GLU A 29 16.13 -3.54 3.15
CA GLU A 29 16.56 -4.60 4.06
C GLU A 29 15.94 -4.46 5.46
N HIS A 30 15.65 -3.24 5.92
CA HIS A 30 14.93 -3.04 7.17
C HIS A 30 13.54 -3.68 7.15
N THR A 31 12.81 -3.52 6.04
CA THR A 31 11.49 -4.12 5.87
C THR A 31 11.59 -5.63 5.73
N LYS A 32 12.54 -6.14 4.95
CA LYS A 32 12.77 -7.60 4.79
C LYS A 32 13.18 -8.28 6.09
N TRP A 33 13.97 -7.61 6.93
CA TRP A 33 14.33 -8.14 8.25
C TRP A 33 13.13 -8.17 9.18
N MET A 34 12.30 -7.12 9.18
CA MET A 34 11.09 -7.06 9.98
C MET A 34 10.08 -8.12 9.55
N GLU A 35 9.85 -8.30 8.26
CA GLU A 35 8.98 -9.35 7.71
C GLU A 35 9.44 -10.75 8.17
N ARG A 36 10.74 -11.04 8.06
CA ARG A 36 11.32 -12.31 8.55
C ARG A 36 11.14 -12.48 10.05
N ALA A 37 11.36 -11.43 10.84
CA ALA A 37 11.22 -11.48 12.29
C ALA A 37 9.77 -11.69 12.73
N LEU A 38 8.81 -11.05 12.06
CA LEU A 38 7.37 -11.25 12.30
C LEU A 38 6.93 -12.66 11.95
N LYS A 39 7.35 -13.17 10.78
CA LYS A 39 7.11 -14.56 10.38
C LYS A 39 7.66 -15.56 11.40
N GLY A 40 8.89 -15.35 11.86
CA GLY A 40 9.52 -16.19 12.89
C GLY A 40 8.83 -16.11 14.26
N ALA A 41 8.13 -14.99 14.55
CA ALA A 41 7.35 -14.81 15.76
C ALA A 41 5.89 -15.28 15.65
N GLY A 42 5.46 -15.80 14.49
CA GLY A 42 4.07 -16.18 14.23
C GLY A 42 3.11 -14.99 14.13
N VAL A 43 3.63 -13.78 13.87
CA VAL A 43 2.81 -12.57 13.73
C VAL A 43 2.43 -12.38 12.25
N PRO A 44 1.14 -12.28 11.91
CA PRO A 44 0.70 -12.05 10.54
C PRO A 44 1.24 -10.72 9.99
N ALA A 45 1.83 -10.76 8.80
CA ALA A 45 2.30 -9.57 8.10
C ALA A 45 1.94 -9.64 6.62
N GLU A 46 1.45 -8.53 6.08
CA GLU A 46 1.27 -8.31 4.64
C GLU A 46 2.34 -7.33 4.17
N SER A 47 3.05 -7.66 3.09
CA SER A 47 4.15 -6.84 2.57
C SER A 47 3.86 -6.35 1.15
N LEU A 48 4.13 -5.07 0.90
CA LEU A 48 4.04 -4.43 -0.41
C LEU A 48 5.38 -3.82 -0.79
N TYR A 49 5.99 -4.38 -1.84
CA TYR A 49 7.25 -3.89 -2.37
C TYR A 49 7.07 -3.17 -3.70
N PHE A 50 7.72 -2.01 -3.85
CA PHE A 50 7.85 -1.32 -5.12
C PHE A 50 9.33 -1.28 -5.55
N PRO A 51 9.83 -2.26 -6.33
CA PRO A 51 11.26 -2.46 -6.56
C PRO A 51 12.01 -1.25 -7.10
N LYS A 52 11.35 -0.43 -7.92
CA LYS A 52 11.94 0.74 -8.59
C LYS A 52 11.69 2.07 -7.86
N LYS A 53 11.16 2.06 -6.64
CA LYS A 53 10.82 3.30 -5.89
C LYS A 53 11.87 3.60 -4.83
N GLY A 54 12.21 4.87 -4.71
CA GLY A 54 12.99 5.41 -3.59
C GLY A 54 12.11 5.64 -2.36
N HIS A 55 12.45 6.66 -1.56
CA HIS A 55 11.63 7.07 -0.42
C HIS A 55 10.28 7.62 -0.89
N GLY A 56 9.17 7.03 -0.44
CA GLY A 56 7.81 7.41 -0.81
C GLY A 56 7.30 6.89 -2.17
N PHE A 57 5.98 6.96 -2.38
CA PHE A 57 5.29 6.35 -3.54
C PHE A 57 4.71 7.39 -4.51
N TYR A 58 5.57 8.17 -5.16
CA TYR A 58 5.14 9.38 -5.90
C TYR A 58 4.64 9.18 -7.33
N THR A 59 4.84 8.02 -7.98
CA THR A 59 4.30 7.81 -9.33
C THR A 59 2.79 7.68 -9.30
N ALA A 60 2.10 8.28 -10.28
CA ALA A 60 0.64 8.25 -10.40
C ALA A 60 -0.03 6.89 -10.10
N PRO A 61 0.41 5.74 -10.66
CA PRO A 61 -0.18 4.44 -10.34
C PRO A 61 0.04 4.01 -8.88
N HIS A 62 1.20 4.30 -8.28
CA HIS A 62 1.50 3.91 -6.91
C HIS A 62 0.90 4.87 -5.88
N ARG A 63 0.76 6.16 -6.22
CA ARG A 63 0.02 7.16 -5.44
C ARG A 63 -1.44 6.77 -5.26
N ARG A 64 -2.06 6.14 -6.26
CA ARG A 64 -3.44 5.64 -6.17
C ARG A 64 -3.51 4.23 -5.58
N GLY A 65 -2.63 3.32 -6.01
CA GLY A 65 -2.68 1.91 -5.61
C GLY A 65 -2.25 1.64 -4.17
N SER A 66 -1.29 2.40 -3.63
CA SER A 66 -0.82 2.19 -2.25
C SER A 66 -1.90 2.53 -1.21
N PRO A 67 -2.60 3.68 -1.28
CA PRO A 67 -3.71 3.97 -0.38
C PRO A 67 -4.82 2.92 -0.45
N THR A 68 -5.17 2.41 -1.64
CA THR A 68 -6.20 1.36 -1.79
C THR A 68 -5.82 0.09 -1.03
N ARG A 69 -4.55 -0.35 -1.12
CA ARG A 69 -4.09 -1.55 -0.39
C ARG A 69 -4.08 -1.34 1.12
N VAL A 70 -3.64 -0.17 1.57
CA VAL A 70 -3.66 0.20 3.00
C VAL A 70 -5.11 0.23 3.52
N LEU A 71 -6.03 0.85 2.80
CA LEU A 71 -7.44 0.90 3.18
C LEU A 71 -8.08 -0.49 3.21
N ALA A 72 -7.78 -1.35 2.23
CA ALA A 72 -8.27 -2.72 2.22
C ALA A 72 -7.75 -3.53 3.42
N PHE A 73 -6.47 -3.36 3.78
CA PHE A 73 -5.89 -3.97 4.98
C PHE A 73 -6.60 -3.49 6.25
N LEU A 74 -6.74 -2.16 6.41
CA LEU A 74 -7.40 -1.57 7.58
C LEU A 74 -8.86 -2.00 7.69
N SER A 75 -9.58 -2.08 6.58
CA SER A 75 -10.96 -2.59 6.55
C SER A 75 -11.04 -4.00 7.12
N ARG A 76 -10.14 -4.91 6.72
CA ARG A 76 -10.09 -6.29 7.24
C ARG A 76 -9.74 -6.33 8.74
N GLN A 77 -8.81 -5.48 9.19
CA GLN A 77 -8.40 -5.47 10.60
C GLN A 77 -9.43 -4.83 11.52
N ALA A 78 -10.18 -3.83 11.05
CA ALA A 78 -11.19 -3.12 11.83
C ALA A 78 -12.59 -3.76 11.77
N GLY A 79 -12.75 -4.87 11.03
CA GLY A 79 -14.07 -5.49 10.79
C GLY A 79 -15.00 -4.64 9.91
N GLY A 80 -14.44 -3.68 9.15
CA GLY A 80 -15.19 -2.80 8.26
C GLY A 80 -15.36 -3.35 6.85
N SER A 81 -16.22 -2.70 6.06
CA SER A 81 -16.46 -3.03 4.65
C SER A 81 -15.69 -2.10 3.71
N THR A 82 -15.15 -2.63 2.62
CA THR A 82 -14.55 -1.82 1.56
C THR A 82 -15.62 -1.10 0.74
N ALA A 83 -15.36 0.14 0.31
CA ALA A 83 -16.25 0.87 -0.58
C ALA A 83 -16.49 0.12 -1.90
N LYS A 84 -17.73 0.13 -2.41
CA LYS A 84 -18.05 -0.41 -3.73
C LYS A 84 -17.36 0.44 -4.81
N PRO A 85 -16.76 -0.16 -5.86
CA PRO A 85 -16.26 0.61 -6.99
C PRO A 85 -17.42 1.41 -7.60
N VAL A 86 -17.23 2.72 -7.78
CA VAL A 86 -18.15 3.52 -8.57
C VAL A 86 -18.04 3.03 -10.00
N ALA A 87 -19.18 2.63 -10.59
CA ALA A 87 -19.25 2.24 -11.99
C ALA A 87 -18.67 3.36 -12.86
N ALA A 88 -17.81 3.00 -13.81
CA ALA A 88 -17.19 3.98 -14.70
C ALA A 88 -18.28 4.79 -15.40
N VAL A 89 -18.20 6.13 -15.30
CA VAL A 89 -19.06 7.04 -16.08
C VAL A 89 -18.77 6.76 -17.55
N SER A 90 -19.75 6.22 -18.26
CA SER A 90 -19.72 6.14 -19.72
C SER A 90 -19.68 7.57 -20.26
N SER A 91 -18.59 7.94 -20.93
CA SER A 91 -18.45 9.22 -21.61
C SER A 91 -19.53 9.33 -22.70
N GLY A 92 -20.58 10.11 -22.44
CA GLY A 92 -21.58 10.46 -23.43
C GLY A 92 -20.96 11.29 -24.54
N SER A 93 -21.00 10.78 -25.77
CA SER A 93 -20.58 11.49 -26.98
C SER A 93 -21.50 12.70 -27.22
N ALA A 94 -21.07 13.90 -26.82
CA ALA A 94 -21.75 15.13 -27.19
C ALA A 94 -21.58 15.38 -28.69
N ARG A 95 -22.66 15.18 -29.46
CA ARG A 95 -22.70 15.47 -30.90
C ARG A 95 -22.83 16.99 -31.07
N MET A 96 -21.75 17.65 -31.45
CA MET A 96 -21.72 19.08 -31.74
C MET A 96 -22.52 19.37 -33.03
N THR A 97 -23.77 19.82 -32.93
CA THR A 97 -24.54 20.30 -34.07
C THR A 97 -24.06 21.69 -34.48
N ARG A 98 -23.40 21.76 -35.65
CA ARG A 98 -23.01 23.00 -36.32
C ARG A 98 -24.26 23.74 -36.78
N VAL A 99 -24.57 24.89 -36.16
CA VAL A 99 -25.50 25.87 -36.72
C VAL A 99 -24.76 26.59 -37.85
N VAL A 100 -25.21 26.37 -39.09
CA VAL A 100 -24.79 27.17 -40.25
C VAL A 100 -25.78 28.33 -40.36
N ARG A 101 -25.24 29.55 -40.39
CA ARG A 101 -25.94 30.74 -40.85
C ARG A 101 -25.99 30.75 -42.37
#